data_AF-A0A1B2YS37-F1
#
_entry.id   AF-A0A1B2YS37-F1
#
_cell.length_a   1.000
_cell.length_b   1.000
_cell.length_c   1.000
_cell.angle_alpha   90.00
_cell.angle_beta   90.00
_cell.angle_gamma   90.00
#
_symmetry.space_group_name_H-M   'P 1'
#
loop_
_entity.id
_entity.type
_entity.pdbx_description
1 polymer ?
#
loop_
_entity_poly.entity_id
_entity_poly.type
_entity_poly.pdbx_seq_one_letter_code
_entity_poly.pdbx_strand_id
1 'polypeptide(L)' 'MSERDTSSDASRAEVKKNSPSVLRFAGMGFQLAAAIGLGVVVGMKVDDHLMWEQPMGTALFGLFGLAAGMYQVLRALL' A
#
# COMPACT_ATOMS: atom_id res chain seq x y z
N MET A 1 18.23 31.79 35.75
CA MET A 1 16.77 31.97 35.68
C MET A 1 16.37 31.85 34.21
N SER A 2 16.08 30.66 33.71
CA SER A 2 14.86 29.88 33.97
C SER A 2 13.79 30.14 32.91
N GLU A 3 13.59 29.09 32.10
CA GLU A 3 12.29 28.55 31.69
C GLU A 3 11.55 29.21 30.52
N ARG A 4 11.25 28.34 29.53
CA ARG A 4 10.46 28.49 28.29
C ARG A 4 11.29 29.08 27.14
N ASP A 5 11.64 28.32 26.10
CA ASP A 5 10.72 27.57 25.26
C ASP A 5 11.18 26.15 24.94
N THR A 6 10.90 25.27 25.90
CA THR A 6 10.49 23.89 25.68
C THR A 6 9.26 23.88 24.76
N SER A 7 9.40 23.93 23.43
CA SER A 7 8.27 23.69 22.50
C SER A 7 8.65 23.29 21.07
N SER A 8 9.86 23.56 20.60
CA SER A 8 10.36 23.00 19.32
C SER A 8 10.94 21.59 19.48
N ASP A 9 10.63 20.94 20.60
CA ASP A 9 10.80 19.49 20.86
C ASP A 9 9.69 18.65 20.19
N ALA A 10 8.77 19.25 19.41
CA ALA A 10 7.69 18.51 18.75
C ALA A 10 8.08 17.87 17.40
N SER A 11 9.25 18.19 16.83
CA SER A 11 9.77 17.50 15.64
C SER A 11 10.81 16.43 15.98
N ARG A 12 11.10 16.23 17.27
CA ARG A 12 12.03 15.24 17.80
C ARG A 12 11.34 13.94 18.24
N ALA A 13 10.17 13.66 17.67
CA ALA A 13 9.68 12.29 17.59
C ALA A 13 10.13 11.68 16.26
N GLU A 14 11.46 11.66 16.05
CA GLU A 14 12.15 10.55 15.40
C GLU A 14 11.74 9.30 16.17
N VAL A 15 10.56 8.76 15.86
CA VAL A 15 10.10 7.48 16.37
C VAL A 15 10.91 6.43 15.62
N LYS A 16 12.20 6.33 15.98
CA LYS A 16 13.05 5.17 15.81
C LYS A 16 12.48 4.07 16.70
N LYS A 17 11.25 3.65 16.42
CA LYS A 17 10.75 2.36 16.88
C LYS A 17 11.51 1.35 16.06
N ASN A 18 12.36 0.59 16.75
CA ASN A 18 12.66 -0.79 16.39
C ASN A 18 11.30 -1.51 16.28
N SER A 19 10.55 -1.24 15.22
CA SER A 19 9.33 -1.95 14.93
C SER A 19 9.76 -3.38 14.70
N PRO A 20 9.30 -4.35 15.51
CA PRO A 20 9.68 -5.75 15.33
C PRO A 20 9.42 -6.08 13.87
N SER A 21 10.39 -6.70 13.17
CA SER A 21 10.35 -6.90 11.71
C SER A 21 9.00 -7.45 11.21
N VAL A 22 8.31 -8.22 12.04
CA VAL A 22 6.95 -8.71 11.83
C VAL A 22 5.91 -7.60 11.59
N LEU A 23 5.91 -6.53 12.38
CA LEU A 23 4.97 -5.42 12.22
C LEU A 23 5.25 -4.63 10.92
N ARG A 24 6.52 -4.54 10.52
CA ARG A 24 6.93 -3.90 9.25
C ARG A 24 6.49 -4.74 8.05
N PHE A 25 6.66 -6.06 8.13
CA PHE A 25 6.17 -7.01 7.13
C PHE A 25 4.65 -7.03 7.04
N ALA A 26 3.94 -7.00 8.17
CA ALA A 26 2.49 -6.88 8.21
C ALA A 26 2.03 -5.58 7.53
N GLY A 27 2.71 -4.45 7.77
CA GLY A 27 2.45 -3.18 7.11
C GLY A 27 2.70 -3.23 5.59
N MET A 28 3.80 -3.83 5.14
CA MET A 28 4.09 -4.01 3.72
C MET A 28 3.08 -4.94 3.03
N GLY A 29 2.71 -6.06 3.67
CA GLY A 29 1.68 -6.97 3.17
C GLY A 29 0.31 -6.31 3.09
N PHE A 30 -0.06 -5.49 4.08
CA PHE A 30 -1.30 -4.71 4.04
C PHE A 30 -1.30 -3.67 2.91
N GLN A 31 -0.17 -2.99 2.68
CA GLN A 31 -0.03 -2.05 1.57
C GLN A 31 -0.18 -2.75 0.20
N LEU A 32 0.40 -3.95 0.05
CA LEU A 32 0.25 -4.78 -1.14
C LEU A 32 -1.19 -5.26 -1.33
N ALA A 33 -1.82 -5.77 -0.27
CA ALA A 33 -3.22 -6.19 -0.29
C ALA A 33 -4.16 -5.04 -0.63
N ALA A 34 -3.91 -3.85 -0.08
CA ALA A 34 -4.67 -2.64 -0.37
C ALA A 34 -4.50 -2.22 -1.85
N ALA A 35 -3.28 -2.27 -2.40
CA ALA A 35 -3.02 -1.95 -3.79
C ALA A 35 -3.73 -2.93 -4.76
N ILE A 36 -3.68 -4.23 -4.46
CA ILE A 36 -4.37 -5.26 -5.25
C ILE A 36 -5.90 -5.08 -5.14
N GLY A 37 -6.42 -4.90 -3.92
CA GLY A 37 -7.84 -4.66 -3.69
C GLY A 37 -8.36 -3.42 -4.42
N LEU A 38 -7.62 -2.31 -4.37
CA LEU A 38 -7.93 -1.10 -5.14
C LEU A 38 -7.91 -1.36 -6.65
N GLY A 39 -6.90 -2.09 -7.15
CA GLY A 39 -6.82 -2.46 -8.56
C GLY A 39 -8.02 -3.29 -9.03
N VAL A 40 -8.45 -4.27 -8.23
CA VAL A 40 -9.61 -5.12 -8.54
C VAL A 40 -10.91 -4.32 -8.50
N VAL A 41 -11.12 -3.47 -7.48
CA VAL A 41 -12.34 -2.65 -7.38
C VAL A 41 -12.43 -1.64 -8.53
N VAL A 42 -11.31 -1.04 -8.91
CA VAL A 42 -11.25 -0.17 -10.09
C VAL A 42 -11.52 -0.97 -11.36
N GLY A 43 -10.95 -2.18 -11.51
CA GLY A 43 -11.21 -3.07 -12.64
C GLY A 43 -12.67 -3.48 -12.78
N MET A 44 -13.32 -3.81 -11.66
CA MET A 44 -14.76 -4.12 -11.62
C MET A 44 -15.61 -2.93 -12.04
N LYS A 45 -15.29 -1.75 -11.52
CA LYS A 45 -16.03 -0.53 -11.85
C LYS A 45 -15.84 -0.12 -13.32
N VAL A 46 -14.68 -0.43 -13.90
CA VAL A 46 -14.40 -0.26 -15.33
C VAL A 46 -15.20 -1.26 -16.15
N ASP A 47 -15.28 -2.54 -15.75
CA ASP A 47 -16.16 -3.54 -16.40
C ASP A 47 -17.63 -3.09 -16.41
N ASP A 48 -18.15 -2.66 -15.25
CA ASP A 48 -19.52 -2.19 -15.13
C ASP A 48 -19.79 -0.98 -16.01
N HIS A 49 -18.81 -0.08 -16.15
CA HIS A 49 -18.95 1.11 -17.00
C HIS A 49 -18.87 0.79 -18.50
N LEU A 50 -18.13 -0.23 -18.88
CA LEU A 50 -18.02 -0.68 -20.27
C LEU A 50 -19.11 -1.68 -20.68
N MET A 51 -19.96 -2.13 -19.75
CA MET A 51 -21.03 -3.13 -19.97
C MET A 51 -20.54 -4.38 -20.72
N TRP A 52 -19.29 -4.79 -20.50
CA TRP A 52 -18.78 -6.00 -21.12
C TRP A 52 -19.45 -7.24 -20.50
N GLU A 53 -20.00 -8.13 -21.33
CA GLU A 53 -20.55 -9.43 -20.87
C GLU A 53 -19.51 -10.33 -20.19
N GLN A 54 -18.22 -10.06 -20.40
CA GLN A 54 -17.11 -10.77 -19.79
C GLN A 54 -16.26 -9.81 -18.97
N PRO A 55 -15.80 -10.18 -17.76
CA PRO A 55 -15.11 -9.29 -16.85
C PRO A 55 -13.64 -9.02 -17.28
N MET A 56 -13.48 -8.45 -18.47
CA MET A 56 -12.20 -8.23 -19.15
C MET A 56 -11.43 -7.09 -18.50
N GLY A 57 -12.13 -6.05 -18.01
CA GLY A 57 -11.55 -4.95 -17.25
C GLY A 57 -10.98 -5.45 -15.92
N THR A 58 -11.75 -6.26 -15.18
CA THR A 58 -11.29 -6.88 -13.93
C THR A 58 -10.14 -7.85 -14.18
N ALA A 59 -10.18 -8.63 -15.26
CA ALA A 59 -9.11 -9.56 -15.61
C ALA A 59 -7.81 -8.81 -15.96
N LEU A 60 -7.87 -7.74 -16.77
CA LEU A 60 -6.69 -6.94 -17.12
C LEU A 60 -6.13 -6.19 -15.91
N PHE A 61 -6.97 -5.47 -15.15
CA PHE A 61 -6.52 -4.73 -13.97
C PHE A 61 -6.08 -5.66 -12.84
N GLY A 62 -6.74 -6.81 -12.68
CA GLY A 62 -6.36 -7.85 -11.73
C GLY A 62 -5.03 -8.50 -12.11
N LEU A 63 -4.82 -8.85 -13.38
CA LEU A 63 -3.56 -9.41 -13.88
C LEU A 63 -2.42 -8.38 -13.77
N PHE A 64 -2.69 -7.12 -14.09
CA PHE A 64 -1.72 -6.04 -13.97
C PHE A 64 -1.39 -5.74 -12.50
N GLY A 65 -2.40 -5.72 -11.62
CA GLY A 65 -2.23 -5.57 -10.17
C GLY A 65 -1.46 -6.74 -9.55
N LEU A 66 -1.73 -7.97 -10.00
CA LEU A 66 -0.97 -9.16 -9.61
C LEU A 66 0.48 -9.06 -10.07
N ALA A 67 0.72 -8.71 -11.34
CA ALA A 67 2.07 -8.57 -11.88
C ALA A 67 2.87 -7.45 -11.19
N ALA A 68 2.24 -6.29 -10.97
CA ALA A 68 2.85 -5.17 -10.26
C ALA A 68 3.12 -5.49 -8.79
N GLY A 69 2.18 -6.18 -8.12
CA GLY A 69 2.35 -6.62 -6.74
C GLY A 69 3.48 -7.63 -6.61
N MET A 70 3.54 -8.61 -7.51
CA MET A 70 4.60 -9.60 -7.55
C MET A 70 5.96 -8.94 -7.83
N TYR A 71 6.01 -7.97 -8.75
CA TYR A 71 7.23 -7.18 -9.00
C TYR A 71 7.69 -6.40 -7.76
N GLN A 72 6.77 -5.78 -6.99
CA GLN A 72 7.13 -5.10 -5.74
C GLN A 72 7.70 -6.07 -4.70
N VAL A 73 7.12 -7.26 -4.55
CA VAL A 73 7.63 -8.29 -3.64
C VAL A 73 9.02 -8.74 -4.06
N LEU A 74 9.23 -9.05 -5.34
CA LEU A 74 10.55 -9.41 -5.86
C LEU A 74 11.55 -8.29 -5.64
N ARG A 75 11.21 -7.04 -5.98
CA ARG A 75 12.07 -5.86 -5.77
C ARG A 75 12.34 -5.54 -4.30
N ALA A 76 11.47 -5.95 -3.38
CA ALA A 76 11.70 -5.79 -1.96
C ALA A 76 12.64 -6.88 -1.39
N LEU A 77 12.76 -8.01 -2.09
CA LEU A 77 13.59 -9.17 -1.72
C LEU A 77 14.95 -9.19 -2.44
N LEU A 78 15.03 -8.65 -3.66
CA LEU A 78 16.24 -8.46 -4.48
C LEU A 78 16.91 -7.12 -4.18
#